data_AF-A0A6J7UJN0-F1
#
_entry.id   AF-A0A6J7UJN0-F1
#
_cell.length_a   1.000
_cell.length_b   1.000
_cell.length_c   1.000
_cell.angle_alpha   90.00
_cell.angle_beta   90.00
_cell.angle_gamma   90.00
#
_symmetry.space_group_name_H-M   'P 1'
#
loop_
_entity.id
_entity.type
_entity.pdbx_description
1 polymer ?
#
loop_
_entity_poly.entity_id
_entity_poly.type
_entity_poly.pdbx_seq_one_letter_code
_entity_poly.pdbx_strand_id
1 'polypeptide(L)'
;MSLTEIRTIHIPAPVVVKDSEHWTDLAACKGRTALFFPPKAERPQARARREARARQLCDQCSVTAQCRAYARTNHEYGYWAGESEEDRHLAGFTVAAPIGIRARMPHSA
;
A
#
# COMPACT_ATOMS: atom_id res chain seq x y z
N MET A 1 0.49 -43.72 -55.88
CA MET A 1 0.13 -42.28 -55.80
C MET A 1 -0.54 -42.07 -54.45
N SER A 2 0.21 -41.71 -53.41
CA SER A 2 -0.32 -41.43 -52.07
C SER A 2 -0.33 -39.92 -51.89
N LEU A 3 -1.53 -39.34 -51.80
CA LEU A 3 -1.72 -37.92 -51.57
C LEU A 3 -1.53 -37.67 -50.08
N THR A 4 -0.45 -36.97 -49.73
CA THR A 4 -0.08 -36.58 -48.39
C THR A 4 -1.17 -35.70 -47.78
N GLU A 5 -1.78 -36.14 -46.68
CA GLU A 5 -2.74 -35.36 -45.90
C GLU A 5 -2.04 -34.13 -45.30
N ILE A 6 -2.42 -32.95 -45.78
CA ILE A 6 -1.99 -31.68 -45.20
C ILE A 6 -2.71 -31.55 -43.86
N ARG A 7 -2.03 -31.88 -42.77
CA ARG A 7 -2.51 -31.59 -41.40
C ARG A 7 -2.50 -30.08 -41.20
N THR A 8 -3.68 -29.46 -41.27
CA THR A 8 -3.87 -28.05 -40.92
C THR A 8 -3.41 -27.79 -39.48
N ILE A 9 -2.36 -26.99 -39.34
CA ILE A 9 -1.90 -26.48 -38.05
C ILE A 9 -2.93 -25.46 -37.56
N HIS A 10 -3.62 -25.77 -36.46
CA HIS A 10 -4.51 -24.82 -35.80
C HIS A 10 -3.66 -23.87 -34.95
N ILE A 11 -3.52 -22.62 -35.39
CA ILE A 11 -2.86 -21.56 -34.65
C ILE A 11 -3.90 -20.95 -33.69
N PRO A 12 -3.75 -21.09 -32.37
CA PRO A 12 -4.68 -20.46 -31.43
C PRO A 12 -4.60 -18.93 -31.54
N ALA A 13 -5.75 -18.27 -31.44
CA ALA A 13 -5.89 -16.82 -31.52
C ALA A 13 -4.99 -16.10 -30.49
N PRO A 14 -4.54 -14.87 -30.78
CA PRO A 14 -3.74 -14.09 -29.84
C PRO A 14 -4.52 -13.88 -28.53
N VAL A 15 -3.96 -14.38 -27.43
CA VAL A 15 -4.46 -14.11 -26.08
C VAL A 15 -4.22 -12.64 -25.78
N VAL A 16 -5.31 -11.86 -25.72
CA VAL A 16 -5.27 -10.47 -25.26
C VAL A 16 -4.91 -10.50 -23.79
N VAL A 17 -3.64 -10.20 -23.49
CA VAL A 17 -3.16 -10.03 -22.10
C VAL A 17 -3.86 -8.79 -21.57
N LYS A 18 -4.86 -8.98 -20.72
CA LYS A 18 -5.57 -7.89 -20.03
C LYS A 18 -4.52 -7.06 -19.29
N ASP A 19 -4.54 -5.74 -19.48
CA ASP A 19 -3.62 -4.80 -18.86
C ASP A 19 -3.38 -5.19 -17.40
N SER A 20 -2.10 -5.35 -17.03
CA SER A 20 -1.67 -5.84 -15.72
C SER A 20 -2.39 -5.10 -14.60
N GLU A 21 -3.22 -5.82 -13.82
CA GLU A 21 -3.92 -5.25 -12.66
C GLU A 21 -2.93 -4.47 -11.77
N HIS A 22 -3.26 -3.22 -11.46
CA HIS A 22 -2.42 -2.43 -10.56
C HIS A 22 -2.46 -3.06 -9.17
N TRP A 23 -1.33 -3.08 -8.46
CA TRP A 23 -1.26 -3.71 -7.13
C TRP A 23 -2.30 -3.14 -6.15
N THR A 24 -2.71 -1.88 -6.32
CA THR A 24 -3.76 -1.24 -5.52
C THR A 24 -5.12 -1.91 -5.69
N ASP A 25 -5.38 -2.56 -6.82
CA ASP A 25 -6.64 -3.28 -7.06
C ASP A 25 -6.75 -4.56 -6.23
N LEU A 26 -5.62 -5.15 -5.86
CA LEU A 26 -5.52 -6.34 -5.02
C LEU A 26 -5.44 -5.99 -3.52
N ALA A 27 -5.49 -4.71 -3.14
CA ALA A 27 -5.35 -4.28 -1.76
C ALA A 27 -6.61 -4.59 -0.93
N ALA A 28 -6.44 -5.34 0.17
CA ALA A 28 -7.52 -5.70 1.08
C ALA A 28 -8.23 -4.50 1.75
N CYS A 29 -7.57 -3.33 1.78
CA CYS A 29 -8.09 -2.09 2.34
C CYS A 29 -9.05 -1.32 1.41
N LYS A 30 -9.23 -1.77 0.16
CA LYS A 30 -10.08 -1.10 -0.84
C LYS A 30 -11.50 -0.87 -0.27
N GLY A 31 -11.98 0.37 -0.39
CA GLY A 31 -13.28 0.80 0.15
C GLY A 31 -13.31 1.13 1.65
N ARG A 32 -12.19 1.06 2.37
CA ARG A 32 -12.11 1.30 3.82
C ARG A 32 -11.16 2.46 4.19
N THR A 33 -11.02 3.45 3.33
CA THR A 33 -10.02 4.53 3.44
C THR A 33 -10.06 5.29 4.77
N ALA A 34 -11.24 5.54 5.35
CA ALA A 34 -11.38 6.20 6.65
C ALA A 34 -10.65 5.49 7.82
N LEU A 35 -10.33 4.21 7.68
CA LEU A 35 -9.55 3.46 8.66
C LEU A 35 -8.04 3.73 8.53
N PHE A 36 -7.58 4.04 7.33
CA PHE A 36 -6.17 4.22 7.00
C PHE A 36 -5.74 5.69 7.07
N PHE A 37 -6.66 6.63 6.85
CA PHE A 37 -6.38 8.06 6.87
C PHE A 37 -7.04 8.75 8.09
N PRO A 38 -6.25 9.32 9.02
CA PRO A 38 -6.78 10.00 10.19
C PRO A 38 -7.71 11.18 9.84
N PRO A 39 -8.80 11.41 10.58
CA PRO A 39 -9.52 12.68 10.53
C PRO A 39 -8.69 13.81 11.16
N LYS A 40 -9.03 15.06 10.82
CA LYS A 40 -8.42 16.23 11.47
C LYS A 40 -8.63 16.19 12.99
N ALA A 41 -7.59 16.54 13.74
CA ALA A 41 -7.59 16.57 15.20
C ALA A 41 -8.01 15.24 15.88
N GLU A 42 -7.63 14.10 15.28
CA GLU A 42 -7.82 12.78 15.88
C GLU A 42 -7.14 12.71 17.27
N ARG A 43 -7.91 12.29 18.29
CA ARG A 43 -7.38 12.11 19.65
C ARG A 43 -6.46 10.86 19.70
N PRO A 44 -5.37 10.86 20.48
CA PRO A 44 -4.44 9.72 20.52
C PRO A 44 -5.07 8.35 20.79
N GLN A 45 -6.08 8.29 21.68
CA GLN A 45 -6.80 7.03 21.93
C GLN A 45 -7.65 6.56 20.75
N ALA A 46 -8.23 7.50 19.99
CA ALA A 46 -8.96 7.16 18.76
C ALA A 46 -8.00 6.66 17.68
N ARG A 47 -6.85 7.33 17.55
CA ARG A 47 -5.74 6.92 16.69
C ARG A 47 -5.31 5.48 16.97
N ALA A 48 -4.96 5.16 18.21
CA ALA A 48 -4.53 3.81 18.59
C ALA A 48 -5.57 2.73 18.25
N ARG A 49 -6.87 3.00 18.49
CA ARG A 49 -7.95 2.07 18.11
C ARG A 49 -8.10 1.92 16.60
N ARG A 50 -7.99 3.01 15.85
CA ARG A 50 -8.08 3.01 14.38
C ARG A 50 -6.91 2.23 13.78
N GLU A 51 -5.68 2.50 14.24
CA GLU A 51 -4.47 1.83 13.76
C GLU A 51 -4.44 0.35 14.12
N ALA A 52 -4.90 -0.05 15.31
CA ALA A 52 -5.05 -1.46 15.67
C ALA A 52 -5.98 -2.22 14.71
N ARG A 53 -7.10 -1.59 14.29
CA ARG A 53 -8.02 -2.17 13.30
C ARG A 53 -7.41 -2.16 11.89
N ALA A 54 -6.71 -1.10 11.51
CA ALA A 54 -6.01 -1.04 10.22
C ALA A 54 -4.96 -2.15 10.10
N ARG A 55 -4.20 -2.38 11.18
CA ARG A 55 -3.19 -3.45 11.26
C ARG A 55 -3.76 -4.82 10.97
N GLN A 56 -4.90 -5.17 11.57
CA GLN A 56 -5.56 -6.47 11.33
C GLN A 56 -5.86 -6.71 9.85
N LEU A 57 -6.23 -5.67 9.09
CA LEU A 57 -6.46 -5.78 7.65
C LEU A 57 -5.13 -5.84 6.87
N CYS A 58 -4.13 -5.06 7.28
CA CYS A 58 -2.80 -5.09 6.65
C CYS A 58 -2.16 -6.48 6.78
N ASP A 59 -2.29 -7.14 7.93
CA ASP A 59 -1.68 -8.46 8.18
C ASP A 59 -2.21 -9.56 7.22
N GLN A 60 -3.37 -9.34 6.60
CA GLN A 60 -3.99 -10.25 5.64
C GLN A 60 -3.82 -9.80 4.18
N CYS A 61 -3.13 -8.68 3.94
CA CYS A 61 -3.05 -8.05 2.62
C CYS A 61 -1.90 -8.63 1.79
N SER A 62 -2.20 -9.12 0.59
CA SER A 62 -1.22 -9.71 -0.34
C SER A 62 -0.21 -8.71 -0.90
N VAL A 63 -0.56 -7.42 -0.95
CA VAL A 63 0.27 -6.37 -1.56
C VAL A 63 1.09 -5.56 -0.55
N THR A 64 1.33 -6.11 0.64
CA THR A 64 2.02 -5.43 1.76
C THR A 64 3.39 -4.88 1.36
N ALA A 65 4.21 -5.63 0.63
CA ALA A 65 5.55 -5.19 0.24
C ALA A 65 5.53 -3.97 -0.70
N GLN A 66 4.69 -4.01 -1.74
CA GLN A 66 4.53 -2.91 -2.70
C GLN A 66 3.90 -1.68 -2.03
N CYS A 67 2.87 -1.89 -1.20
CA CYS A 67 2.20 -0.85 -0.43
C CYS A 67 3.18 -0.10 0.50
N ARG A 68 4.05 -0.82 1.21
CA ARG A 68 5.08 -0.24 2.09
C ARG A 68 6.10 0.58 1.32
N ALA A 69 6.63 0.02 0.23
CA ALA A 69 7.63 0.69 -0.59
C ALA A 69 7.05 1.98 -1.18
N TYR A 70 5.83 1.92 -1.71
CA TYR A 70 5.13 3.06 -2.27
C TYR A 70 4.96 4.19 -1.24
N ALA A 71 4.47 3.86 -0.03
CA ALA A 71 4.25 4.86 1.02
C ALA A 71 5.53 5.56 1.48
N ARG A 72 6.63 4.80 1.60
CA ARG A 72 7.94 5.32 2.00
C ARG A 72 8.56 6.22 0.93
N THR A 73 8.51 5.81 -0.34
CA THR A 73 9.07 6.58 -1.46
C THR A 73 8.31 7.86 -1.74
N ASN A 74 6.97 7.83 -1.61
CA ASN A 74 6.11 8.98 -1.92
C ASN A 74 5.73 9.80 -0.67
N HIS A 75 6.31 9.48 0.49
CA HIS A 75 6.08 10.16 1.76
C HIS A 75 4.58 10.23 2.15
N GLU A 76 3.83 9.18 1.84
CA GLU A 76 2.37 9.16 1.94
C GLU A 76 1.86 9.40 3.37
N TYR A 77 0.70 10.05 3.45
CA TYR A 77 -0.02 10.32 4.71
C TYR A 77 -0.80 9.09 5.19
N GLY A 78 -0.94 8.89 6.50
CA GLY A 78 -1.77 7.82 7.08
C GLY A 78 -1.08 6.46 7.30
N TYR A 79 -1.86 5.40 7.41
CA TYR A 79 -1.41 4.05 7.78
C TYR A 79 -1.21 3.18 6.54
N TRP A 80 -0.02 2.60 6.37
CA TRP A 80 0.36 1.85 5.16
C TRP A 80 1.14 0.60 5.55
N ALA A 81 0.67 -0.57 5.09
CA ALA A 81 1.40 -1.85 5.21
C ALA A 81 1.98 -2.16 6.60
N GLY A 82 1.23 -1.81 7.65
CA GLY A 82 1.64 -2.01 9.04
C GLY A 82 2.39 -0.84 9.69
N GLU A 83 2.50 0.30 9.02
CA GLU A 83 3.25 1.47 9.48
C GLU A 83 2.36 2.71 9.53
N SER A 84 2.30 3.36 10.68
CA SER A 84 1.86 4.76 10.78
C SER A 84 2.94 5.70 10.24
N GLU A 85 2.61 6.97 10.13
CA GLU A 85 3.58 8.00 9.74
C GLU A 85 4.67 8.17 10.81
N GLU A 86 4.30 8.02 12.08
CA GLU A 86 5.24 8.04 13.18
C GLU A 86 6.21 6.86 13.09
N ASP A 87 5.71 5.66 12.78
CA ASP A 87 6.57 4.49 12.57
C ASP A 87 7.53 4.69 11.39
N ARG A 88 7.04 5.25 10.28
CA ARG A 88 7.89 5.59 9.12
C ARG A 88 8.95 6.62 9.50
N HIS A 89 8.59 7.64 10.26
CA HIS A 89 9.53 8.65 10.74
C HIS A 89 10.60 8.06 11.67
N LEU A 90 10.20 7.22 12.64
CA LEU A 90 11.12 6.53 13.56
C LEU A 90 12.05 5.54 12.84
N ALA A 91 11.58 4.97 11.72
CA ALA A 91 12.40 4.15 10.84
C ALA A 91 13.32 4.96 9.91
N GLY A 92 13.34 6.30 10.01
CA GLY A 92 14.22 7.19 9.27
C GLY A 92 13.70 7.64 7.91
N PHE A 93 12.43 7.39 7.58
CA PHE A 93 11.83 7.86 6.33
C PHE A 93 11.26 9.27 6.49
N THR A 94 11.37 10.07 5.42
CA THR A 94 10.70 11.37 5.32
C THR A 94 9.19 11.16 5.21
N VAL A 95 8.41 11.97 5.93
CA VAL A 95 6.95 11.99 5.87
C VAL A 95 6.46 13.37 5.40
N ALA A 96 5.31 13.44 4.72
CA ALA A 96 4.81 14.68 4.12
C ALA A 96 4.61 15.83 5.11
N ALA A 97 4.32 15.55 6.38
CA ALA A 97 4.24 16.55 7.44
C ALA A 97 4.87 16.02 8.74
N PRO A 98 5.63 16.85 9.49
CA PRO A 98 6.08 16.45 10.82
C PRO A 98 4.86 16.20 11.71
N ILE A 99 4.66 14.93 12.11
CA ILE A 99 3.49 14.45 12.83
C ILE A 99 3.48 14.98 14.25
N GLY A 100 3.01 16.20 14.50
CA GLY A 100 2.68 16.68 15.86
C GLY A 100 3.77 16.54 16.94
N ILE A 101 5.00 16.17 16.57
CA ILE A 101 6.14 16.16 17.44
C ILE A 101 6.43 17.64 17.62
N ARG A 102 6.17 18.15 18.82
CA ARG A 102 6.97 19.28 19.30
C ARG A 102 8.40 18.77 19.27
N ALA A 103 9.06 18.90 18.12
CA ALA A 103 10.48 18.64 17.99
C ALA A 103 11.10 19.55 19.05
N ARG A 104 11.50 18.95 20.17
CA ARG A 104 12.18 19.67 21.23
C ARG A 104 13.53 20.00 20.62
N MET A 105 13.62 21.14 19.93
CA MET A 105 14.88 21.60 19.38
C MET A 105 15.86 21.66 20.56
N PRO A 106 17.03 21.01 20.49
CA PRO A 106 18.03 21.20 21.51
C PRO A 106 18.42 22.69 21.47
N HIS A 107 18.23 23.38 22.61
CA HIS A 107 18.90 24.65 22.83
C HIS A 107 20.39 24.32 22.91
N SER A 108 21.12 24.65 21.85
CA SER A 108 22.58 24.72 21.93
C SER A 108 22.93 25.79 22.97
N ALA A 109 23.74 25.39 23.94
CA ALA A 109 24.35 26.28 24.94
C ALA A 109 25.35 27.25 24.32
#